data_AF-U6DCD6-F1
#
_entry.id   AF-U6DCD6-F1
#
_cell.length_a   1.000
_cell.length_b   1.000
_cell.length_c   1.000
_cell.angle_alpha   90.00
_cell.angle_beta   90.00
_cell.angle_gamma   90.00
#
_symmetry.space_group_name_H-M   'P 1'
#
loop_
_entity.id
_entity.type
_entity.pdbx_description
1 polymer ?
#
loop_
_entity_poly.entity_id
_entity_poly.type
_entity_poly.pdbx_seq_one_letter_code
_entity_poly.pdbx_strand_id
1 'polypeptide(L)'
;SRHPDSGCRTVLRLHRALRWLQLFLEGLRTSPEDARTAVLCTDSYNASLAAYHPWIIRRAVTVAFCTLPTRKVFLEAMNVGSPQQAVEMLGEALPFIERVYSVSQELYAKHSLLDLP
;
A
#
# COMPACT_ATOMS: atom_id res chain seq x y z
N SER A 1 1.82 19.01 20.38
CA SER A 1 3.18 18.50 20.12
C SER A 1 4.13 19.69 20.00
N ARG A 2 5.35 19.62 20.55
CA ARG A 2 6.38 20.69 20.39
C ARG A 2 7.03 20.71 19.00
N HIS A 3 6.93 19.62 18.25
CA HIS A 3 7.49 19.50 16.89
C HIS A 3 6.44 18.84 15.99
N PRO A 4 5.52 19.61 15.37
CA PRO A 4 4.39 19.08 14.62
C PRO A 4 4.77 18.38 13.31
N ASP A 5 6.01 18.59 12.82
CA ASP A 5 6.53 18.05 11.55
C ASP A 5 7.87 17.30 11.70
N SER A 6 8.10 16.64 12.85
CA SER A 6 9.35 15.90 13.06
C SER A 6 9.60 14.79 12.02
N GLY A 7 10.86 14.48 11.72
CA GLY A 7 11.18 13.42 10.74
C GLY A 7 10.54 12.07 11.08
N CYS A 8 10.57 11.68 12.36
CA CYS A 8 9.98 10.42 12.83
C CYS A 8 8.47 10.32 12.56
N ARG A 9 7.72 11.39 12.82
CA ARG A 9 6.26 11.37 12.57
C ARG A 9 5.96 11.35 11.08
N THR A 10 6.75 12.05 10.26
CA THR A 10 6.52 12.19 8.82
C THR A 10 6.80 10.86 8.13
N VAL A 11 7.93 10.24 8.43
CA VAL A 11 8.29 8.90 7.93
C VAL A 11 7.29 7.85 8.42
N LEU A 12 6.70 7.97 9.60
CA LEU A 12 5.65 7.04 10.06
C LEU A 12 4.43 7.01 9.13
N ARG A 13 4.03 8.14 8.54
CA ARG A 13 2.90 8.16 7.58
C ARG A 13 3.28 7.45 6.29
N LEU A 14 4.50 7.68 5.80
CA LEU A 14 5.04 6.98 4.63
C LEU A 14 5.15 5.47 4.89
N HIS A 15 5.61 5.06 6.06
CA HIS A 15 5.70 3.68 6.51
C HIS A 15 4.34 2.97 6.55
N ARG A 16 3.30 3.64 7.09
CA ARG A 16 1.93 3.13 7.07
C ARG A 16 1.39 2.99 5.64
N ALA A 17 1.69 3.94 4.75
CA ALA A 17 1.31 3.86 3.33
C ALA A 17 2.07 2.75 2.58
N LEU A 18 3.34 2.50 2.93
CA LEU A 18 4.14 1.42 2.36
C LEU A 18 3.51 0.05 2.64
N ARG A 19 2.93 -0.15 3.83
CA ARG A 19 2.19 -1.39 4.15
C ARG A 19 1.00 -1.59 3.23
N TRP A 20 0.22 -0.53 2.99
CA TRP A 20 -0.91 -0.60 2.07
C TRP A 20 -0.44 -0.95 0.65
N LEU A 21 0.61 -0.28 0.16
CA LEU A 21 1.18 -0.56 -1.16
C LEU A 21 1.62 -2.02 -1.28
N GLN A 22 2.33 -2.56 -0.27
CA GLN A 22 2.74 -3.96 -0.22
C GLN A 22 1.53 -4.90 -0.36
N LEU A 23 0.49 -4.70 0.45
CA LEU A 23 -0.71 -5.54 0.43
C LEU A 23 -1.48 -5.44 -0.90
N PHE A 24 -1.57 -4.23 -1.46
CA PHE A 24 -2.22 -4.02 -2.75
C PHE A 24 -1.48 -4.74 -3.88
N LEU A 25 -0.16 -4.58 -3.97
CA LEU A 25 0.65 -5.19 -5.01
C LEU A 25 0.70 -6.72 -4.88
N GLU A 26 0.74 -7.25 -3.65
CA GLU A 26 0.63 -8.70 -3.41
C GLU A 26 -0.75 -9.24 -3.83
N GLY A 27 -1.83 -8.51 -3.52
CA GLY A 27 -3.17 -8.83 -4.01
C GLY A 27 -3.25 -8.81 -5.54
N LEU A 28 -2.64 -7.82 -6.20
CA LEU A 28 -2.59 -7.71 -7.65
C LEU A 28 -1.82 -8.88 -8.31
N ARG A 29 -0.70 -9.28 -7.67
CA ARG A 29 0.15 -10.39 -8.09
C ARG A 29 -0.59 -11.74 -8.04
N THR A 30 -1.40 -11.95 -7.01
CA THR A 30 -2.03 -13.24 -6.71
C THR A 30 -3.50 -13.34 -7.14
N SER A 31 -4.14 -12.24 -7.53
CA SER A 31 -5.55 -12.25 -7.90
C SER A 31 -5.82 -12.90 -9.26
N PRO A 32 -7.03 -13.46 -9.47
CA PRO A 32 -7.51 -13.90 -10.78
C PRO A 32 -7.47 -12.81 -11.86
N GLU A 33 -7.52 -13.21 -13.13
CA GLU A 33 -7.46 -12.26 -14.27
C GLU A 33 -8.66 -11.30 -14.33
N ASP A 34 -9.84 -11.76 -13.92
CA ASP A 34 -11.10 -11.01 -13.88
C ASP A 34 -11.27 -10.14 -12.62
N ALA A 35 -10.29 -10.16 -11.71
CA ALA A 35 -10.31 -9.33 -10.51
C ALA A 35 -10.35 -7.83 -10.85
N ARG A 36 -11.09 -7.07 -10.04
CA ARG A 36 -11.21 -5.62 -10.18
C ARG A 36 -10.16 -4.91 -9.33
N THR A 37 -9.30 -4.11 -9.95
CA THR A 37 -8.27 -3.30 -9.27
C THR A 37 -8.87 -2.46 -8.13
N ALA A 38 -10.04 -1.85 -8.36
CA ALA A 38 -10.76 -1.07 -7.35
C ALA A 38 -11.06 -1.87 -6.07
N VAL A 39 -11.43 -3.15 -6.20
CA VAL A 39 -11.70 -4.04 -5.06
C VAL A 39 -10.39 -4.36 -4.34
N LEU A 40 -9.36 -4.81 -5.07
CA LEU A 40 -8.04 -5.13 -4.49
C LEU A 40 -7.45 -3.94 -3.73
N CYS A 41 -7.61 -2.73 -4.27
CA CYS A 41 -7.13 -1.49 -3.67
C CYS A 41 -7.93 -1.10 -2.42
N THR A 42 -9.26 -1.30 -2.46
CA THR A 42 -10.15 -1.04 -1.32
C THR A 42 -9.88 -2.02 -0.18
N ASP A 43 -9.72 -3.31 -0.48
CA ASP A 43 -9.51 -4.36 0.52
C ASP A 43 -8.16 -4.19 1.21
N SER A 44 -7.09 -3.97 0.46
CA SER A 44 -5.77 -3.69 1.02
C SER A 44 -5.76 -2.42 1.88
N TYR A 45 -6.48 -1.37 1.46
CA TYR A 45 -6.61 -0.12 2.21
C TYR A 45 -7.34 -0.33 3.53
N ASN A 46 -8.48 -1.02 3.51
CA ASN A 46 -9.27 -1.32 4.70
C ASN A 46 -8.52 -2.22 5.69
N ALA A 47 -7.70 -3.15 5.19
CA ALA A 47 -6.86 -4.02 6.00
C ALA A 47 -5.63 -3.32 6.62
N SER A 48 -5.33 -2.07 6.23
CA SER A 48 -4.12 -1.37 6.67
C SER A 48 -4.34 0.12 6.94
N LEU A 49 -4.09 0.98 5.94
CA LEU A 49 -3.98 2.42 6.09
C LEU A 49 -5.27 3.07 6.60
N ALA A 50 -6.43 2.46 6.33
CA ALA A 50 -7.73 2.93 6.82
C ALA A 50 -7.80 3.04 8.35
N ALA A 51 -7.02 2.24 9.10
CA ALA A 51 -6.97 2.30 10.57
C ALA A 51 -6.50 3.67 11.09
N TYR A 52 -5.78 4.44 10.27
CA TYR A 52 -5.20 5.73 10.64
C TYR A 52 -5.96 6.93 10.03
N HIS A 53 -7.01 6.68 9.25
CA HIS A 53 -7.73 7.71 8.53
C HIS A 53 -9.13 7.95 9.12
N PRO A 54 -9.52 9.22 9.36
CA PRO A 54 -10.90 9.56 9.73
C PRO A 54 -11.90 9.07 8.67
N TRP A 55 -13.16 8.91 9.10
CA TRP A 55 -14.24 8.43 8.23
C TRP A 55 -14.34 9.20 6.91
N ILE A 56 -14.21 10.53 6.93
CA ILE A 56 -14.31 11.36 5.73
C ILE A 56 -13.19 11.06 4.72
N ILE A 57 -11.96 10.83 5.20
CA ILE A 57 -10.82 10.48 4.35
C ILE A 57 -11.02 9.09 3.75
N ARG A 58 -11.49 8.12 4.57
CA ARG A 58 -11.84 6.78 4.06
C ARG A 58 -12.84 6.84 2.92
N ARG A 59 -13.89 7.68 3.03
CA ARG A 59 -14.87 7.87 1.95
C ARG A 59 -14.26 8.45 0.69
N ALA A 60 -13.46 9.51 0.80
CA ALA A 60 -12.80 10.13 -0.35
C ALA A 60 -11.86 9.15 -1.07
N VAL A 61 -11.08 8.38 -0.31
CA VAL A 61 -10.17 7.36 -0.86
C VAL A 61 -10.94 6.25 -1.58
N THR A 62 -12.05 5.75 -1.01
CA THR A 62 -12.89 4.75 -1.69
C THR A 62 -13.48 5.27 -3.01
N VAL A 63 -13.88 6.56 -3.05
CA VAL A 63 -14.34 7.19 -4.31
C VAL A 63 -13.21 7.24 -5.34
N ALA A 64 -11.99 7.58 -4.93
CA ALA A 64 -10.83 7.57 -5.82
C ALA A 64 -10.54 6.17 -6.38
N PHE A 65 -10.71 5.11 -5.60
CA PHE A 65 -10.48 3.74 -6.10
C PHE A 65 -11.45 3.32 -7.19
N CYS A 66 -12.65 3.90 -7.26
CA CYS A 66 -13.61 3.64 -8.34
C CYS A 66 -13.12 4.15 -9.71
N THR A 67 -12.09 5.00 -9.76
CA THR A 67 -11.52 5.50 -11.03
C THR A 67 -10.36 4.64 -11.54
N LEU A 68 -9.96 3.61 -10.79
CA LEU A 68 -8.90 2.70 -11.21
C LEU A 68 -9.34 1.85 -12.42
N PRO A 69 -8.41 1.58 -13.36
CA PRO A 69 -8.71 0.74 -14.52
C PRO A 69 -8.86 -0.74 -14.12
N THR A 70 -9.19 -1.59 -15.09
CA THR A 70 -9.20 -3.05 -14.90
C THR A 70 -7.82 -3.57 -14.53
N ARG A 71 -7.75 -4.77 -13.93
CA ARG A 71 -6.47 -5.37 -13.51
C ARG A 71 -5.49 -5.51 -14.67
N LYS A 72 -5.98 -5.98 -15.82
CA LYS A 72 -5.18 -6.13 -17.04
C LYS A 72 -4.52 -4.81 -17.44
N VAL A 73 -5.33 -3.75 -17.57
CA VAL A 73 -4.84 -2.41 -17.96
C VAL A 73 -3.88 -1.85 -16.90
N PHE A 74 -4.14 -2.09 -15.62
CA PHE A 74 -3.24 -1.67 -14.54
C PHE A 74 -1.87 -2.34 -14.64
N LEU A 75 -1.81 -3.65 -14.89
CA LEU A 75 -0.55 -4.39 -15.06
C LEU A 75 0.18 -3.98 -16.34
N GLU A 76 -0.53 -3.79 -17.46
CA GLU A 76 0.05 -3.29 -18.71
C GLU A 76 0.67 -1.90 -18.53
N ALA A 77 0.03 -1.03 -17.74
CA ALA A 77 0.55 0.31 -17.44
C ALA A 77 1.87 0.32 -16.64
N MET A 78 2.29 -0.83 -16.08
CA MET A 78 3.61 -0.96 -15.44
C MET A 78 4.76 -0.98 -16.46
N ASN A 79 4.48 -1.10 -17.76
CA ASN A 79 5.46 -1.02 -18.86
C ASN A 79 6.61 -2.04 -18.75
N VAL A 80 6.34 -3.23 -18.23
CA VAL A 80 7.30 -4.35 -18.13
C VAL A 80 6.94 -5.54 -19.03
N GLY A 81 6.05 -5.31 -20.00
CA GLY A 81 5.58 -6.32 -20.95
C GLY A 81 4.13 -6.76 -20.69
N SER A 82 3.87 -8.04 -20.84
CA SER A 82 2.55 -8.65 -20.61
C SER A 82 2.13 -8.61 -19.12
N PRO A 83 0.83 -8.73 -18.80
CA PRO A 83 0.37 -8.87 -17.42
C PRO A 83 1.08 -9.97 -16.62
N GLN A 84 1.44 -11.08 -17.27
CA GLN A 84 2.17 -12.19 -16.65
C GLN A 84 3.60 -11.77 -16.26
N GLN A 85 4.31 -11.08 -17.16
CA GLN A 85 5.65 -10.54 -16.86
C GLN A 85 5.59 -9.47 -15.75
N ALA A 86 4.53 -8.67 -15.70
CA ALA A 86 4.31 -7.74 -14.60
C ALA A 86 4.11 -8.47 -13.25
N VAL A 87 3.36 -9.58 -13.24
CA VAL A 87 3.20 -10.43 -12.05
C VAL A 87 4.52 -11.03 -11.59
N GLU A 88 5.35 -11.52 -12.51
CA GLU A 88 6.69 -12.03 -12.22
C GLU A 88 7.58 -10.93 -11.61
N MET A 89 7.63 -9.75 -12.24
CA MET A 89 8.37 -8.59 -11.73
C MET A 89 7.93 -8.20 -10.31
N LEU A 90 6.62 -8.20 -10.04
CA LEU A 90 6.10 -7.94 -8.70
C LEU A 90 6.59 -8.99 -7.68
N GLY A 91 6.68 -10.26 -8.09
CA GLY A 91 7.22 -11.34 -7.27
C GLY A 91 8.69 -11.13 -6.89
N GLU A 92 9.49 -10.56 -7.79
CA GLU A 92 10.89 -10.21 -7.53
C GLU A 92 11.04 -8.96 -6.66
N ALA A 93 10.18 -7.95 -6.87
CA ALA A 93 10.29 -6.65 -6.21
C ALA A 93 9.72 -6.62 -4.77
N LEU A 94 8.61 -7.33 -4.52
CA LEU A 94 7.88 -7.28 -3.24
C LEU A 94 8.70 -7.69 -2.01
N PRO A 95 9.61 -8.70 -2.07
CA PRO A 95 10.47 -9.04 -0.94
C PRO A 95 11.34 -7.87 -0.45
N PHE A 96 11.74 -6.95 -1.33
CA PHE A 96 12.51 -5.77 -0.93
C PHE A 96 11.63 -4.77 -0.16
N ILE A 97 10.39 -4.55 -0.61
CA ILE A 97 9.43 -3.70 0.09
C ILE A 97 9.13 -4.28 1.48
N GLU A 98 8.90 -5.59 1.56
CA GLU A 98 8.64 -6.28 2.82
C GLU A 98 9.80 -6.16 3.80
N ARG A 99 11.04 -6.29 3.33
CA ARG A 99 12.23 -6.13 4.17
C ARG A 99 12.35 -4.71 4.72
N VAL A 100 12.17 -3.70 3.88
CA VAL A 100 12.23 -2.28 4.31
C VAL A 100 11.11 -1.98 5.30
N TYR A 101 9.90 -2.46 5.04
CA TYR A 101 8.78 -2.34 5.96
C TYR A 101 9.09 -3.01 7.30
N SER A 102 9.58 -4.25 7.31
CA SER A 102 9.82 -5.01 8.54
C SER A 102 10.88 -4.35 9.42
N VAL A 103 12.02 -3.94 8.85
CA VAL A 103 13.07 -3.24 9.58
C VAL A 103 12.55 -1.91 10.16
N SER A 104 11.79 -1.16 9.37
CA SER A 104 11.20 0.10 9.83
C SER A 104 10.18 -0.14 10.95
N GLN A 105 9.31 -1.15 10.79
CA GLN A 105 8.29 -1.51 11.77
C GLN A 105 8.92 -1.90 13.12
N GLU A 106 9.96 -2.73 13.10
CA GLU A 106 10.71 -3.12 14.30
C GLU A 106 11.35 -1.92 14.98
N LEU A 107 11.97 -1.02 14.22
CA LEU A 107 12.59 0.19 14.77
C LEU A 107 11.56 1.09 15.46
N TYR A 108 10.43 1.37 14.79
CA TYR A 108 9.36 2.18 15.37
C TYR A 108 8.74 1.51 16.60
N ALA A 109 8.55 0.19 16.58
CA ALA A 109 8.02 -0.57 17.72
C ALA A 109 8.98 -0.53 18.92
N LYS A 110 10.27 -0.79 18.69
CA LYS A 110 11.33 -0.79 19.71
C LYS A 110 11.41 0.52 20.48
N HIS A 111 11.12 1.64 19.82
CA HIS A 111 11.15 2.97 20.41
C HIS A 111 9.77 3.53 20.79
N SER A 112 8.71 2.70 20.74
CA SER A 112 7.33 3.10 21.03
C SER A 112 6.84 4.30 20.21
N LEU A 113 7.23 4.35 18.93
CA LEU A 113 6.93 5.44 18.00
C LEU A 113 5.78 5.13 17.03
N LEU A 114 5.12 3.97 17.16
CA LEU A 114 4.06 3.55 16.23
C LEU A 114 2.80 4.42 16.28
N ASP A 115 2.62 5.20 17.34
CA ASP A 115 1.43 6.03 17.58
C ASP A 115 1.76 7.53 17.66
N LEU A 116 2.85 7.97 17.01
CA LEU A 116 3.19 9.40 16.98
C LEU A 116 2.05 10.25 16.39
N PRO A 117 1.67 11.35 17.06
CA PRO A 117 0.54 12.19 16.69
C PRO A 117 0.78 12.98 15.42
#